data_AF-A0A3D0G2D3-F1
#
_entry.id   AF-A0A3D0G2D3-F1
#
_cell.length_a   1.000
_cell.length_b   1.000
_cell.length_c   1.000
_cell.angle_alpha   90.00
_cell.angle_beta   90.00
_cell.angle_gamma   90.00
#
_symmetry.space_group_name_H-M   'P 1'
#
loop_
_entity.id
_entity.type
_entity.pdbx_description
1 polymer ?
#
loop_
_entity_poly.entity_id
_entity_poly.type
_entity_poly.pdbx_seq_one_letter_code
_entity_poly.pdbx_strand_id
1 'polypeptide(L)'
;MLRSFIAQIDRFAPPTLATLARFTFAAVLAGYYWASGLTKIDGFGLSLNGYAQIFPKAMEAVSYDVSALGPFHALVVAAGTAAEFLLPALLILGLATRPAALGMIGFVLVQTATDLWGHGALGQPETLGAWFDRVPDSLIADQRLLWIALLCVPVFHGAGPLSLDRLIARRIG
;
A
#
# COMPACT_ATOMS: atom_id res chain seq x y z
N MET A 1 5.25 16.61 -38.57
CA MET A 1 6.25 15.87 -37.77
C MET A 1 5.91 15.88 -36.27
N LEU A 2 5.86 17.05 -35.60
CA LEU A 2 5.56 17.16 -34.15
C LEU A 2 4.22 16.51 -33.72
N ARG A 3 3.13 16.72 -34.46
CA ARG A 3 1.82 16.12 -34.16
C ARG A 3 1.82 14.58 -34.22
N SER A 4 2.55 14.00 -35.17
CA SER A 4 2.68 12.56 -35.31
C SER A 4 3.48 11.94 -34.17
N PHE A 5 4.47 12.66 -33.67
CA PHE A 5 5.29 12.24 -32.54
C PHE A 5 4.49 12.26 -31.23
N ILE A 6 3.74 13.33 -30.96
CA ILE A 6 2.86 13.42 -29.78
C ILE A 6 1.83 12.28 -29.78
N ALA A 7 1.18 12.01 -30.92
CA ALA A 7 0.23 10.91 -31.04
C ALA A 7 0.85 9.53 -30.76
N GLN A 8 2.14 9.33 -31.06
CA GLN A 8 2.84 8.10 -30.69
C GLN A 8 3.06 8.02 -29.18
N ILE A 9 3.47 9.11 -28.53
CA ILE A 9 3.61 9.15 -27.06
C ILE A 9 2.28 8.80 -26.39
N ASP A 10 1.19 9.45 -26.79
CA ASP A 10 -0.15 9.22 -26.20
C ASP A 10 -0.60 7.77 -26.34
N ARG A 11 -0.26 7.11 -27.46
CA ARG A 11 -0.56 5.70 -27.69
C ARG A 11 0.21 4.77 -26.74
N PHE A 12 1.48 5.07 -26.47
CA PHE A 12 2.33 4.24 -25.62
C PHE A 12 2.27 4.62 -24.13
N ALA A 13 1.76 5.80 -23.78
CA ALA A 13 1.75 6.27 -22.40
C ALA A 13 0.97 5.33 -21.46
N PRO A 14 -0.29 4.93 -21.74
CA PRO A 14 -1.04 4.07 -20.81
C PRO A 14 -0.37 2.72 -20.49
N PRO A 15 0.05 1.90 -21.47
CA PRO A 15 0.70 0.61 -21.16
C PRO A 15 2.05 0.79 -20.47
N THR A 16 2.84 1.79 -20.86
CA THR A 16 4.14 2.07 -20.26
C THR A 16 4.01 2.53 -18.82
N LEU A 17 3.11 3.50 -18.55
CA LEU A 17 2.86 4.02 -17.21
C LEU A 17 2.32 2.93 -16.27
N ALA A 18 1.39 2.08 -16.73
CA ALA A 18 0.86 0.99 -15.93
C ALA A 18 1.94 -0.03 -15.52
N THR A 19 2.81 -0.43 -16.44
CA THR A 19 3.93 -1.35 -16.13
C THR A 19 4.97 -0.67 -15.26
N LEU A 20 5.34 0.59 -15.56
CA LEU A 20 6.29 1.35 -14.77
C LEU A 20 5.81 1.57 -13.33
N ALA A 21 4.52 1.85 -13.13
CA ALA A 21 3.96 2.05 -11.81
C ALA A 21 4.05 0.78 -10.95
N ARG A 22 3.70 -0.38 -11.51
CA ARG A 22 3.84 -1.67 -10.82
C ARG A 22 5.30 -2.01 -10.51
N PHE A 23 6.19 -1.78 -11.47
CA PHE A 23 7.63 -1.96 -11.26
C PHE A 23 8.15 -1.03 -10.14
N THR A 24 7.78 0.25 -10.17
CA THR A 24 8.18 1.24 -9.16
C THR A 24 7.67 0.81 -7.78
N PHE A 25 6.39 0.42 -7.68
CA PHE A 25 5.83 -0.13 -6.45
C PHE A 25 6.63 -1.34 -5.95
N ALA A 26 6.96 -2.29 -6.84
CA ALA A 26 7.75 -3.46 -6.49
C ALA A 26 9.13 -3.06 -5.93
N ALA A 27 9.79 -2.11 -6.59
CA ALA A 27 11.14 -1.67 -6.25
C ALA A 27 11.20 -0.90 -4.93
N VAL A 28 10.19 -0.10 -4.61
CA VAL A 28 10.25 0.85 -3.48
C VAL A 28 9.34 0.48 -2.30
N LEU A 29 8.25 -0.27 -2.51
CA LEU A 29 7.24 -0.53 -1.48
C LEU A 29 7.07 -2.01 -1.13
N ALA A 30 7.43 -2.96 -2.01
CA ALA A 30 7.26 -4.37 -1.70
C ALA A 30 8.05 -4.80 -0.46
N GLY A 31 9.33 -4.41 -0.38
CA GLY A 31 10.16 -4.67 0.78
C GLY A 31 9.62 -4.02 2.06
N TYR A 32 9.10 -2.79 1.95
CA TYR A 32 8.49 -2.07 3.06
C TYR A 32 7.29 -2.84 3.63
N TYR A 33 6.32 -3.20 2.79
CA TYR A 33 5.10 -3.90 3.24
C TYR A 33 5.38 -5.32 3.73
N TRP A 34 6.19 -6.11 3.00
CA TRP A 34 6.48 -7.47 3.42
C TRP A 34 7.33 -7.54 4.69
N ALA A 35 8.31 -6.64 4.86
CA ALA A 35 9.04 -6.54 6.12
C ALA A 35 8.10 -6.17 7.27
N SER A 36 7.21 -5.19 7.06
CA SER A 36 6.21 -4.79 8.07
C SER A 36 5.28 -5.95 8.45
N GLY A 37 4.75 -6.69 7.46
CA GLY A 37 3.87 -7.83 7.70
C GLY A 37 4.56 -8.99 8.40
N LEU A 38 5.83 -9.25 8.10
CA LEU A 38 6.60 -10.30 8.77
C LEU A 38 6.74 -10.02 10.27
N THR A 39 6.82 -8.74 10.67
CA THR A 39 6.86 -8.39 12.09
C THR A 39 5.55 -8.64 12.84
N LYS A 40 4.45 -8.96 12.13
CA LYS A 40 3.12 -9.19 12.70
C LYS A 40 2.80 -10.67 12.90
N ILE A 41 3.63 -11.59 12.41
CA ILE A 41 3.43 -13.04 12.50
C ILE A 41 4.36 -13.62 13.58
N ASP A 42 3.83 -14.52 14.41
CA ASP A 42 4.63 -15.33 15.34
C ASP A 42 4.18 -16.80 15.28
N GLY A 43 5.04 -17.67 14.74
CA GLY A 43 4.70 -19.07 14.44
C GLY A 43 3.49 -19.19 13.51
N PHE A 44 2.41 -19.82 14.01
CA PHE A 44 1.14 -19.95 13.30
C PHE A 44 0.11 -18.88 13.69
N GLY A 45 0.50 -17.91 14.51
CA GLY A 45 -0.38 -16.89 15.09
C GLY A 45 0.06 -15.47 14.78
N LEU A 46 -0.64 -14.54 15.42
CA LEU A 46 -0.34 -13.11 15.36
C LEU A 46 0.57 -12.73 16.52
N SER A 47 1.60 -11.96 16.24
CA SER A 47 2.53 -11.46 17.26
C SER A 47 1.89 -10.33 18.08
N LEU A 48 2.40 -10.11 19.29
CA LEU A 48 2.11 -8.92 20.13
C LEU A 48 2.29 -7.62 19.32
N ASN A 49 3.36 -7.56 18.53
CA ASN A 49 3.71 -6.41 17.72
C ASN A 49 2.68 -6.13 16.62
N GLY A 50 2.02 -7.15 16.08
CA GLY A 50 0.89 -6.97 15.16
C GLY A 50 -0.28 -6.21 15.79
N TYR A 51 -0.66 -6.58 17.02
CA TYR A 51 -1.68 -5.85 17.77
C TYR A 51 -1.23 -4.44 18.13
N ALA A 52 0.02 -4.27 18.58
CA ALA A 52 0.56 -2.96 18.94
C ALA A 52 0.66 -1.99 17.74
N GLN A 53 0.97 -2.50 16.55
CA GLN A 53 1.05 -1.66 15.35
C GLN A 53 -0.33 -1.25 14.82
N ILE A 54 -1.32 -2.15 14.85
CA ILE A 54 -2.65 -1.91 14.28
C ILE A 54 -3.59 -1.24 15.28
N PHE A 55 -3.47 -1.56 16.57
CA PHE A 55 -4.28 -1.01 17.66
C PHE A 55 -3.43 -0.48 18.82
N PRO A 56 -2.53 0.48 18.59
CA PRO A 56 -1.59 0.98 19.61
C PRO A 56 -2.30 1.43 20.89
N LYS A 57 -3.33 2.28 20.78
CA LYS A 57 -4.08 2.77 21.94
C LYS A 57 -4.87 1.69 22.68
N ALA A 58 -5.39 0.69 21.96
CA ALA A 58 -6.10 -0.41 22.61
C ALA A 58 -5.13 -1.27 23.41
N MET A 59 -3.94 -1.54 22.84
CA MET A 59 -2.86 -2.26 23.52
C MET A 59 -2.36 -1.49 24.75
N GLU A 60 -2.13 -0.18 24.64
CA GLU A 60 -1.76 0.67 25.78
C GLU A 60 -2.82 0.61 26.90
N ALA A 61 -4.10 0.71 26.55
CA ALA A 61 -5.21 0.68 27.52
C ALA A 61 -5.28 -0.64 28.32
N VAL A 62 -4.79 -1.74 27.75
CA VAL A 62 -4.73 -3.05 28.41
C VAL A 62 -3.30 -3.42 28.85
N SER A 63 -2.40 -2.45 28.96
CA SER A 63 -0.99 -2.68 29.36
C SER A 63 -0.29 -3.76 28.53
N TYR A 64 -0.59 -3.81 27.23
CA TYR A 64 -0.12 -4.78 26.25
C TYR A 64 -0.53 -6.24 26.51
N ASP A 65 -1.57 -6.49 27.30
CA ASP A 65 -2.19 -7.81 27.44
C ASP A 65 -3.16 -8.09 26.29
N VAL A 66 -2.71 -8.84 25.28
CA VAL A 66 -3.55 -9.26 24.13
C VAL A 66 -4.76 -10.08 24.57
N SER A 67 -4.67 -10.82 25.68
CA SER A 67 -5.78 -11.67 26.15
C SER A 67 -6.99 -10.86 26.63
N ALA A 68 -6.78 -9.57 26.95
CA ALA A 68 -7.84 -8.63 27.27
C ALA A 68 -8.57 -8.07 26.03
N LEU A 69 -8.08 -8.35 24.81
CA LEU A 69 -8.71 -7.94 23.56
C LEU A 69 -9.66 -9.01 23.02
N GLY A 70 -10.80 -8.58 22.50
CA GLY A 70 -11.79 -9.47 21.89
C GLY A 70 -11.41 -9.98 20.49
N PRO A 71 -12.14 -10.99 19.98
CA PRO A 71 -11.88 -11.64 18.68
C PRO A 71 -11.93 -10.70 17.47
N PHE A 72 -12.64 -9.57 17.60
CA PHE A 72 -12.64 -8.52 16.57
C PHE A 72 -11.23 -7.99 16.29
N HIS A 73 -10.42 -7.72 17.33
CA HIS A 73 -9.06 -7.22 17.17
C HIS A 73 -8.19 -8.25 16.45
N ALA A 74 -8.29 -9.52 16.84
CA ALA A 74 -7.56 -10.61 16.19
C ALA A 74 -7.93 -10.71 14.70
N LEU A 75 -9.21 -10.61 14.35
CA LEU A 75 -9.65 -10.66 12.96
C LEU A 75 -9.10 -9.49 12.14
N VAL A 76 -9.14 -8.27 12.69
CA VAL A 76 -8.61 -7.08 11.99
C VAL A 76 -7.09 -7.16 11.85
N VAL A 77 -6.37 -7.61 12.88
CA VAL A 77 -4.91 -7.78 12.81
C VAL A 77 -4.54 -8.86 11.79
N ALA A 78 -5.25 -9.99 11.78
CA ALA A 78 -5.07 -11.04 10.77
C ALA A 78 -5.35 -10.52 9.36
N ALA A 79 -6.47 -9.84 9.15
CA ALA A 79 -6.86 -9.32 7.85
C ALA A 79 -5.88 -8.25 7.35
N GLY A 80 -5.47 -7.33 8.22
CA GLY A 80 -4.48 -6.31 7.91
C GLY A 80 -3.13 -6.93 7.54
N THR A 81 -2.65 -7.87 8.34
CA THR A 81 -1.40 -8.61 8.07
C THR A 81 -1.48 -9.36 6.74
N ALA A 82 -2.58 -10.07 6.48
CA ALA A 82 -2.77 -10.78 5.21
C ALA A 82 -2.79 -9.82 4.01
N ALA A 83 -3.44 -8.65 4.16
CA ALA A 83 -3.49 -7.62 3.13
C ALA A 83 -2.09 -7.04 2.81
N GLU A 84 -1.21 -6.87 3.81
CA GLU A 84 0.18 -6.43 3.64
C GLU A 84 1.02 -7.39 2.78
N PHE A 85 0.64 -8.66 2.69
CA PHE A 85 1.30 -9.62 1.79
C PHE A 85 0.59 -9.71 0.45
N LEU A 86 -0.71 -9.91 0.49
CA LEU A 86 -1.51 -10.27 -0.67
C LEU A 86 -1.65 -9.11 -1.66
N LEU A 87 -1.97 -7.91 -1.17
CA LEU A 87 -2.20 -6.76 -2.06
C LEU A 87 -0.92 -6.35 -2.82
N PRO A 88 0.26 -6.26 -2.17
CA PRO A 88 1.52 -6.07 -2.90
C PRO A 88 1.78 -7.17 -3.94
N ALA A 89 1.60 -8.44 -3.57
CA ALA A 89 1.86 -9.55 -4.50
C ALA A 89 0.94 -9.50 -5.73
N LEU A 90 -0.37 -9.29 -5.53
CA LEU A 90 -1.34 -9.14 -6.61
C LEU A 90 -0.99 -7.98 -7.52
N LEU A 91 -0.65 -6.83 -6.93
CA LEU A 91 -0.28 -5.64 -7.68
C LEU A 91 0.99 -5.87 -8.51
N ILE A 92 2.04 -6.46 -7.94
CA ILE A 92 3.31 -6.72 -8.64
C ILE A 92 3.11 -7.68 -9.81
N LEU A 93 2.42 -8.79 -9.58
CA LEU A 93 2.11 -9.78 -10.63
C LEU A 93 1.15 -9.21 -11.70
N GLY A 94 0.46 -8.11 -11.40
CA GLY A 94 -0.58 -7.54 -12.24
C GLY A 94 -1.76 -8.49 -12.36
N LEU A 95 -2.22 -9.03 -11.23
CA LEU A 95 -3.39 -9.88 -11.10
C LEU A 95 -4.48 -9.14 -10.32
N ALA A 96 -5.70 -9.08 -10.87
CA ALA A 96 -6.79 -8.25 -10.36
C ALA A 96 -6.30 -6.81 -10.06
N THR A 97 -5.55 -6.22 -11.01
CA THR A 97 -4.70 -5.05 -10.76
C THR A 97 -5.47 -3.84 -10.24
N ARG A 98 -6.65 -3.55 -10.81
CA ARG A 98 -7.48 -2.43 -10.39
C ARG A 98 -8.01 -2.60 -8.95
N PRO A 99 -8.67 -3.72 -8.61
CA PRO A 99 -9.00 -4.04 -7.22
C PRO A 99 -7.80 -4.01 -6.27
N ALA A 100 -6.66 -4.59 -6.66
CA ALA A 100 -5.45 -4.62 -5.82
C ALA A 100 -4.91 -3.21 -5.55
N ALA A 101 -4.88 -2.35 -6.58
CA ALA A 101 -4.46 -0.96 -6.44
C ALA A 101 -5.42 -0.14 -5.56
N LEU A 102 -6.73 -0.29 -5.73
CA LEU A 102 -7.74 0.33 -4.85
C LEU A 102 -7.61 -0.17 -3.41
N GLY A 103 -7.37 -1.48 -3.22
CA GLY A 103 -7.09 -2.07 -1.92
C GLY A 103 -5.84 -1.48 -1.28
N MET A 104 -4.75 -1.32 -2.03
CA MET A 104 -3.54 -0.67 -1.54
C MET A 104 -3.76 0.79 -1.16
N ILE A 105 -4.55 1.56 -1.93
CA ILE A 105 -4.90 2.94 -1.56
C ILE A 105 -5.68 2.94 -0.24
N GLY A 106 -6.69 2.08 -0.10
CA GLY A 106 -7.41 1.91 1.15
C GLY A 106 -6.50 1.54 2.32
N PHE A 107 -5.55 0.62 2.08
CA PHE A 107 -4.55 0.22 3.06
C PHE A 107 -3.68 1.41 3.50
N VAL A 108 -3.16 2.20 2.56
CA VAL A 108 -2.36 3.41 2.82
C VAL A 108 -3.16 4.42 3.65
N LEU A 109 -4.44 4.60 3.37
CA LEU A 109 -5.31 5.51 4.12
C LEU A 109 -5.52 5.03 5.56
N VAL A 110 -5.82 3.75 5.76
CA VAL A 110 -5.96 3.15 7.09
C VAL A 110 -4.65 3.20 7.86
N GLN A 111 -3.53 2.86 7.21
CA GLN A 111 -2.19 2.98 7.79
C GLN A 111 -1.90 4.43 8.22
N THR A 112 -2.19 5.41 7.36
CA THR A 112 -2.03 6.83 7.68
C THR A 112 -2.89 7.23 8.87
N ALA A 113 -4.14 6.76 8.94
CA ALA A 113 -5.00 7.00 10.09
C ALA A 113 -4.41 6.43 11.39
N THR A 114 -3.91 5.19 11.34
CA THR A 114 -3.26 4.55 12.48
C THR A 114 -1.99 5.30 12.90
N ASP A 115 -1.18 5.76 11.96
CA ASP A 115 0.03 6.55 12.25
C ASP A 115 -0.33 7.88 12.93
N LEU A 116 -1.34 8.59 12.42
CA LEU A 116 -1.76 9.90 12.93
C LEU A 116 -2.40 9.82 14.32
N TRP A 117 -3.41 8.97 14.47
CA TRP A 117 -4.23 8.91 15.69
C TRP A 117 -3.80 7.82 16.65
N GLY A 118 -3.26 6.72 16.15
CA GLY A 118 -2.81 5.58 16.95
C GLY A 118 -1.41 5.82 17.51
N HIS A 119 -0.43 6.05 16.63
CA HIS A 119 0.98 6.27 16.99
C HIS A 119 1.31 7.73 17.35
N GLY A 120 0.33 8.62 17.26
CA GLY A 120 0.46 10.01 17.71
C GLY A 120 1.30 10.89 16.77
N ALA A 121 1.44 10.53 15.50
CA ALA A 121 2.24 11.29 14.54
C ALA A 121 1.74 12.73 14.33
N LEU A 122 0.48 13.05 14.69
CA LEU A 122 -0.01 14.43 14.74
C LEU A 122 0.81 15.35 15.66
N GLY A 123 1.39 14.81 16.72
CA GLY A 123 2.28 15.53 17.64
C GLY A 123 3.75 15.56 17.20
N GLN A 124 4.08 15.02 16.02
CA GLN A 124 5.45 14.89 15.52
C GLN A 124 5.58 15.65 14.19
N PRO A 125 5.92 16.96 14.21
CA PRO A 125 5.95 17.78 13.01
C PRO A 125 6.85 17.24 11.89
N GLU A 126 7.98 16.62 12.24
CA GLU A 126 8.91 16.04 11.26
C GLU A 126 8.34 14.79 10.57
N THR A 127 7.61 13.94 11.30
CA THR A 127 6.94 12.74 10.75
C THR A 127 5.75 13.13 9.89
N LEU A 128 4.94 14.08 10.38
CA LEU A 128 3.75 14.57 9.69
C LEU A 128 4.12 15.31 8.41
N GLY A 129 5.05 16.28 8.52
CA GLY A 129 5.47 17.18 7.46
C GLY A 129 4.41 18.17 7.02
N ALA A 130 4.70 18.87 5.92
CA ALA A 130 3.78 19.79 5.28
C ALA A 130 3.98 19.78 3.77
N TRP A 131 2.88 19.89 3.02
CA TRP A 131 2.99 20.13 1.58
C TRP A 131 3.42 21.56 1.27
N PHE A 132 4.03 21.73 0.10
CA PHE A 132 4.50 23.02 -0.41
C PHE A 132 5.63 23.64 0.42
N ASP A 133 6.34 22.83 1.19
CA ASP A 133 7.65 23.21 1.71
C ASP A 133 8.77 22.90 0.69
N ARG A 134 10.02 23.15 1.08
CA ARG A 134 11.18 22.95 0.19
C ARG A 134 11.78 21.53 0.27
N VAL A 135 11.35 20.67 1.19
CA VAL A 135 11.99 19.37 1.48
C VAL A 135 10.95 18.24 1.33
N PRO A 136 10.98 17.47 0.24
CA PRO A 136 9.94 16.48 -0.06
C PRO A 136 10.23 15.11 0.59
N ASP A 137 10.46 15.05 1.90
CA ASP A 137 10.91 13.82 2.59
C ASP A 137 10.01 13.37 3.75
N SER A 138 8.94 14.08 4.06
CA SER A 138 8.07 13.73 5.19
C SER A 138 7.40 12.37 5.02
N LEU A 139 7.39 11.59 6.10
CA LEU A 139 6.92 10.21 6.09
C LEU A 139 5.41 10.09 5.84
N ILE A 140 4.64 11.09 6.27
CA ILE A 140 3.18 11.10 6.10
C ILE A 140 2.79 11.97 4.90
N ALA A 141 2.93 13.30 4.98
CA ALA A 141 2.37 14.18 3.96
C ALA A 141 2.92 13.87 2.55
N ASP A 142 4.24 13.84 2.38
CA ASP A 142 4.85 13.67 1.06
C ASP A 142 4.80 12.22 0.60
N GLN A 143 5.28 11.28 1.40
CA GLN A 143 5.37 9.88 0.96
C GLN A 143 4.00 9.28 0.69
N ARG A 144 2.98 9.52 1.55
CA ARG A 144 1.64 8.96 1.33
C ARG A 144 0.99 9.56 0.08
N LEU A 145 1.21 10.84 -0.19
CA LEU A 145 0.78 11.47 -1.45
C LEU A 145 1.43 10.80 -2.66
N LEU A 146 2.75 10.61 -2.64
CA LEU A 146 3.49 9.97 -3.73
C LEU A 146 3.04 8.52 -3.95
N TRP A 147 2.80 7.76 -2.88
CA TRP A 147 2.35 6.37 -2.97
C TRP A 147 0.94 6.28 -3.54
N ILE A 148 0.02 7.14 -3.10
CA ILE A 148 -1.35 7.19 -3.63
C ILE A 148 -1.33 7.62 -5.10
N ALA A 149 -0.53 8.63 -5.47
CA ALA A 149 -0.39 9.06 -6.85
C ALA A 149 0.16 7.94 -7.75
N LEU A 150 1.16 7.19 -7.27
CA LEU A 150 1.69 6.00 -7.94
C LEU A 150 0.62 4.94 -8.14
N LEU A 151 -0.20 4.66 -7.11
CA LEU A 151 -1.26 3.65 -7.13
C LEU A 151 -2.46 4.06 -7.98
N CYS A 152 -2.73 5.35 -8.16
CA CYS A 152 -3.76 5.84 -9.08
C CYS A 152 -3.49 5.42 -10.53
N VAL A 153 -2.23 5.29 -10.94
CA VAL A 153 -1.87 4.87 -12.31
C VAL A 153 -2.47 3.51 -12.67
N PRO A 154 -2.23 2.40 -11.92
CA PRO A 154 -2.87 1.12 -12.20
C PRO A 154 -4.39 1.11 -11.98
N VAL A 155 -4.96 2.00 -11.15
CA VAL A 155 -6.42 2.16 -11.05
C VAL A 155 -7.01 2.60 -12.39
N PHE A 156 -6.49 3.68 -12.97
CA PHE A 156 -7.04 4.25 -14.19
C PHE A 156 -6.58 3.50 -15.46
N HIS A 157 -5.28 3.19 -15.56
CA HIS A 157 -4.68 2.58 -16.75
C HIS A 157 -4.63 1.04 -16.70
N GLY A 158 -4.96 0.42 -15.57
CA GLY A 158 -4.98 -1.04 -15.42
C GLY A 158 -3.60 -1.68 -15.30
N ALA A 159 -3.49 -2.94 -15.72
CA ALA A 159 -2.32 -3.77 -15.48
C ALA A 159 -1.13 -3.54 -16.42
N GLY A 160 -1.36 -2.93 -17.58
CA GLY A 160 -0.35 -2.86 -18.64
C GLY A 160 -0.03 -4.23 -19.27
N PRO A 161 0.88 -4.28 -20.25
CA PRO A 161 1.10 -5.44 -21.11
C PRO A 161 1.79 -6.62 -20.42
N LEU A 162 2.65 -6.36 -19.42
CA LEU A 162 3.42 -7.38 -18.70
C LEU A 162 2.70 -7.82 -17.42
N SER A 163 1.50 -8.38 -17.53
CA SER A 163 0.63 -8.70 -16.39
C SER A 163 -0.08 -10.04 -16.53
N LEU A 164 -0.41 -10.67 -15.39
CA LEU A 164 -1.24 -11.87 -15.37
C LEU A 164 -2.66 -11.58 -15.86
N ASP A 165 -3.23 -10.41 -15.57
CA ASP A 165 -4.52 -9.95 -16.11
C ASP A 165 -4.54 -10.05 -17.65
N ARG A 166 -3.47 -9.56 -18.31
CA ARG A 166 -3.34 -9.62 -19.77
C ARG A 166 -3.16 -11.04 -20.28
N LEU A 167 -2.39 -11.87 -19.58
CA LEU A 167 -2.18 -13.27 -19.94
C LEU A 167 -3.49 -14.08 -19.86
N ILE A 168 -4.25 -13.88 -18.79
CA ILE A 168 -5.55 -14.54 -18.55
C ILE A 168 -6.56 -14.10 -19.62
N ALA A 169 -6.67 -12.80 -19.87
CA ALA A 169 -7.59 -12.26 -20.88
C ALA A 169 -7.32 -12.82 -22.29
N ARG A 170 -6.06 -13.12 -22.63
CA ARG A 170 -5.68 -13.73 -23.90
C ARG A 170 -5.98 -15.23 -24.02
N ARG A 171 -6.21 -15.92 -22.90
CA ARG A 171 -6.50 -17.36 -22.88
C ARG A 171 -8.00 -17.67 -22.80
N ILE A 172 -8.78 -16.75 -22.23
CA ILE A 172 -10.22 -16.92 -22.02
C ILE A 172 -11.05 -16.25 -23.12
N GLY A 173 -10.48 -15.28 -23.84
CA GLY A 173 -11.07 -14.66 -25.04
C GLY A 173 -10.39 -15.14 -26.32
#